data_AF-A0A4Q4BEL8-F1
#
_entry.id   AF-A0A4Q4BEL8-F1
#
_cell.length_a   1.000
_cell.length_b   1.000
_cell.length_c   1.000
_cell.angle_alpha   90.00
_cell.angle_beta   90.00
_cell.angle_gamma   90.00
#
_symmetry.space_group_name_H-M   'P 1'
#
loop_
_entity.id
_entity.type
_entity.pdbx_description
1 polymer ?
#
loop_
_entity_poly.entity_id
_entity_poly.type
_entity_poly.pdbx_seq_one_letter_code
_entity_poly.pdbx_strand_id
1 'polypeptide(L)'
;MDDPWLVKPRCRTAILLLAVATAPLTARADCTWSDLVRDDIAIAVVQSPAARIFFVKDEQVQGCPNEGVACVSSAYLTPGDVVLTGSSQGRYTCAGFMGTRGTTTIGWLPSAALATAGDGERRPSDWTGHWRCW
;
A
#
# COMPACT_ATOMS: atom_id res chain seq x y z
N MET A 1 -27.87 61.35 -44.55
CA MET A 1 -26.48 61.40 -44.02
C MET A 1 -26.31 60.09 -43.31
N ASP A 2 -26.02 59.09 -44.12
CA ASP A 2 -26.18 57.67 -43.85
C ASP A 2 -24.79 57.11 -43.54
N ASP A 3 -24.61 56.47 -42.39
CA ASP A 3 -23.34 55.82 -42.01
C ASP A 3 -23.37 54.33 -42.41
N PRO A 4 -22.48 53.88 -43.31
CA PRO A 4 -22.56 52.55 -43.92
C PRO A 4 -21.69 51.44 -43.29
N TRP A 5 -21.17 51.56 -42.05
CA TRP A 5 -20.10 50.66 -41.58
C TRP A 5 -20.47 49.59 -40.54
N LEU A 6 -21.72 49.14 -40.48
CA LEU A 6 -22.12 48.03 -39.60
C LEU A 6 -21.92 46.65 -40.24
N VAL A 7 -20.66 46.29 -40.51
CA VAL A 7 -20.30 44.92 -40.92
C VAL A 7 -19.88 44.13 -39.68
N LYS A 8 -20.81 43.36 -39.09
CA LYS A 8 -20.48 42.46 -37.97
C LYS A 8 -19.62 41.29 -38.47
N PRO A 9 -18.37 41.12 -37.99
CA PRO A 9 -17.61 39.93 -38.33
C PRO A 9 -18.26 38.73 -37.65
N ARG A 10 -18.71 37.76 -38.46
CA ARG A 10 -19.17 36.46 -37.98
C ARG A 10 -17.99 35.74 -37.35
N CYS A 11 -17.87 35.85 -36.03
CA CYS A 11 -16.92 35.07 -35.24
C CYS A 11 -17.35 33.59 -35.30
N ARG A 12 -16.78 32.84 -36.26
CA ARG A 12 -16.93 31.39 -36.34
C ARG A 12 -16.05 30.78 -35.26
N THR A 13 -16.64 30.47 -34.11
CA THR A 13 -15.97 29.78 -33.00
C THR A 13 -15.57 28.37 -33.45
N ALA A 14 -14.30 28.18 -33.78
CA ALA A 14 -13.73 26.85 -34.00
C ALA A 14 -13.43 26.22 -32.63
N ILE A 15 -14.24 25.24 -32.23
CA ILE A 15 -14.04 24.44 -31.02
C ILE A 15 -12.92 23.44 -31.32
N LEU A 16 -11.72 23.69 -30.79
CA LEU A 16 -10.64 22.70 -30.75
C LEU A 16 -10.96 21.68 -29.65
N LEU A 17 -11.39 20.48 -30.05
CA LEU A 17 -11.57 19.35 -29.15
C LEU A 17 -10.19 18.84 -28.69
N LEU A 18 -9.77 19.25 -27.50
CA LEU A 18 -8.65 18.62 -26.78
C LEU A 18 -9.08 17.21 -26.39
N ALA A 19 -8.58 16.20 -27.09
CA ALA A 19 -8.69 14.80 -26.68
C ALA A 19 -7.87 14.60 -25.41
N VAL A 20 -8.53 14.65 -24.25
CA VAL A 20 -7.92 14.27 -22.97
C VAL A 20 -7.72 12.76 -23.01
N ALA A 21 -6.48 12.32 -23.18
CA ALA A 21 -6.12 10.92 -22.99
C ALA A 21 -6.32 10.59 -21.51
N THR A 22 -7.44 9.95 -21.17
CA THR A 22 -7.66 9.38 -19.85
C THR A 22 -6.76 8.15 -19.70
N ALA A 23 -5.51 8.37 -19.32
CA ALA A 23 -4.68 7.30 -18.80
C ALA A 23 -5.40 6.76 -17.54
N PRO A 24 -5.72 5.45 -17.47
CA PRO A 24 -6.28 4.89 -16.26
C PRO A 24 -5.23 5.07 -15.17
N LEU A 25 -5.57 5.83 -14.12
CA LEU A 25 -4.82 5.81 -12.88
C LEU A 25 -5.09 4.44 -12.26
N THR A 26 -4.33 3.42 -12.68
CA THR A 26 -4.30 2.17 -11.93
C THR A 26 -3.72 2.55 -10.59
N ALA A 27 -4.55 2.56 -9.56
CA ALA A 27 -4.10 2.71 -8.19
C ALA A 27 -3.08 1.59 -7.97
N ARG A 28 -1.80 1.95 -7.88
CA ARG A 28 -0.76 0.99 -7.55
C ARG A 28 -1.00 0.60 -6.11
N ALA A 29 -1.14 -0.70 -5.84
CA ALA A 29 -1.13 -1.15 -4.45
C ALA A 29 0.32 -1.24 -4.02
N ASP A 30 0.90 -0.07 -3.71
CA ASP A 30 2.13 -0.01 -2.97
C ASP A 30 1.83 -0.49 -1.53
N CYS A 31 2.80 -1.11 -0.86
CA CYS A 31 2.67 -1.45 0.56
C CYS A 31 3.58 -0.54 1.36
N THR A 32 3.01 0.55 1.86
CA THR A 32 3.73 1.59 2.61
C THR A 32 3.18 1.73 4.02
N TRP A 33 3.92 2.40 4.91
CA TRP A 33 3.48 2.52 6.31
C TRP A 33 2.15 3.26 6.42
N SER A 34 1.86 4.16 5.47
CA SER A 34 0.60 4.88 5.35
C SER A 34 -0.61 3.96 5.10
N ASP A 35 -0.39 2.77 4.53
CA ASP A 35 -1.44 1.79 4.27
C ASP A 35 -1.77 0.96 5.51
N LEU A 36 -0.90 0.98 6.53
CA LEU A 36 -1.08 0.30 7.82
C LEU A 36 -1.54 1.25 8.94
N VAL A 37 -2.07 2.42 8.59
CA VAL A 37 -2.64 3.40 9.54
C VAL A 37 -4.13 3.68 9.26
N ARG A 38 -4.76 2.81 8.46
CA ARG A 38 -6.16 2.91 8.04
C ARG A 38 -7.08 2.03 8.89
N ASP A 39 -8.39 2.13 8.67
CA ASP A 39 -9.42 1.49 9.50
C ASP A 39 -9.44 -0.05 9.42
N ASP A 40 -8.76 -0.65 8.45
CA ASP A 40 -8.72 -2.09 8.18
C ASP A 40 -7.47 -2.81 8.74
N ILE A 41 -6.76 -2.17 9.68
CA ILE A 41 -5.57 -2.76 10.28
C ILE A 41 -5.92 -3.94 11.20
N ALA A 42 -5.10 -4.97 11.14
CA ALA A 42 -5.17 -6.10 12.04
C ALA A 42 -3.77 -6.49 12.51
N ILE A 43 -3.74 -7.30 13.57
CA ILE A 43 -2.52 -7.97 14.01
C ILE A 43 -2.55 -9.39 13.43
N ALA A 44 -1.44 -9.87 12.91
CA ALA A 44 -1.30 -11.26 12.52
C ALA A 44 -0.01 -11.86 13.08
N VAL A 45 -0.03 -13.17 13.30
CA VAL A 45 1.14 -13.96 13.67
C VAL A 45 1.58 -14.75 12.46
N VAL A 46 2.88 -14.76 12.18
CA VAL A 46 3.46 -15.60 11.13
C VAL A 46 3.32 -17.06 11.53
N GLN A 47 2.54 -17.81 10.78
CA GLN A 47 2.35 -19.26 10.93
C GLN A 47 2.69 -19.93 9.61
N SER A 48 3.85 -20.57 9.55
CA SER A 48 4.29 -21.28 8.35
C SER A 48 5.14 -22.50 8.73
N PRO A 49 5.06 -23.61 7.97
CA PRO A 49 6.03 -24.70 8.10
C PRO A 49 7.43 -24.31 7.62
N ALA A 50 7.57 -23.25 6.82
CA ALA A 50 8.87 -22.78 6.38
C ALA A 50 9.59 -22.03 7.51
N ALA A 51 10.91 -22.22 7.62
CA ALA A 51 11.73 -21.54 8.62
C ALA A 51 11.79 -20.01 8.42
N ARG A 52 11.58 -19.54 7.17
CA ARG A 52 11.62 -18.13 6.81
C ARG A 52 10.56 -17.83 5.76
N ILE A 53 9.86 -16.72 5.94
CA ILE A 53 8.94 -16.14 4.96
C ILE A 53 9.50 -14.79 4.55
N PHE A 54 9.79 -14.66 3.26
CA PHE A 54 10.40 -13.46 2.71
C PHE A 54 9.34 -12.46 2.29
N PHE A 55 9.67 -11.18 2.44
CA PHE A 55 8.88 -10.11 1.85
C PHE A 55 8.96 -10.16 0.33
N VAL A 56 7.89 -9.76 -0.32
CA VAL A 56 7.79 -9.59 -1.76
C VAL A 56 7.75 -8.10 -2.06
N LYS A 57 8.49 -7.69 -3.09
CA LYS A 57 8.51 -6.33 -3.61
C LYS A 57 7.15 -5.96 -4.19
N ASP A 58 6.87 -4.67 -4.19
CA ASP A 58 5.65 -4.06 -4.68
C ASP A 58 5.71 -3.80 -6.20
N GLU A 59 4.64 -3.20 -6.73
CA GLU A 59 4.43 -3.01 -8.18
C GLU A 59 5.42 -2.03 -8.83
N GLN A 60 6.19 -1.30 -8.05
CA GLN A 60 7.29 -0.45 -8.51
C GLN A 60 8.37 -1.30 -9.21
N VAL A 61 8.47 -2.59 -8.87
CA VAL A 61 9.24 -3.57 -9.63
C VAL A 61 8.30 -4.29 -10.60
N GLN A 62 8.57 -4.13 -11.89
CA GLN A 62 7.70 -4.64 -12.95
C GLN A 62 7.38 -6.13 -12.79
N GLY A 63 6.09 -6.44 -12.68
CA GLY A 63 5.56 -7.79 -12.56
C GLY A 63 5.40 -8.28 -11.12
N CYS A 64 5.91 -7.58 -10.11
CA CYS A 64 5.67 -7.88 -8.70
C CYS A 64 4.33 -7.29 -8.23
N PRO A 65 3.69 -7.83 -7.16
CA PRO A 65 4.13 -8.96 -6.34
C PRO A 65 3.86 -10.33 -6.98
N ASN A 66 4.87 -11.21 -6.98
CA ASN A 66 4.75 -12.62 -7.40
C ASN A 66 5.81 -13.52 -6.71
N GLU A 67 5.76 -14.83 -6.94
CA GLU A 67 6.65 -15.84 -6.33
C GLU A 67 8.04 -15.94 -6.98
N GLY A 68 8.27 -15.22 -8.07
CA GLY A 68 9.52 -15.21 -8.81
C GLY A 68 10.65 -14.56 -8.02
N VAL A 69 11.86 -15.10 -8.18
CA VAL A 69 13.07 -14.69 -7.44
C VAL A 69 13.39 -13.20 -7.55
N ALA A 70 12.98 -12.53 -8.63
CA ALA A 70 13.18 -11.10 -8.82
C ALA A 70 12.32 -10.24 -7.86
N CYS A 71 11.15 -10.75 -7.48
CA CYS A 71 10.22 -10.10 -6.58
C CYS A 71 10.50 -10.40 -5.11
N VAL A 72 11.27 -11.44 -4.79
CA VAL A 72 11.62 -11.76 -3.41
C VAL A 72 12.65 -10.77 -2.86
N SER A 73 12.39 -10.26 -1.67
CA SER A 73 13.31 -9.42 -0.90
C SER A 73 14.24 -10.27 -0.03
N SER A 74 15.36 -9.69 0.41
CA SER A 74 16.24 -10.33 1.40
C SER A 74 15.68 -10.28 2.82
N ALA A 75 14.76 -9.36 3.10
CA ALA A 75 14.09 -9.29 4.40
C ALA A 75 13.11 -10.46 4.54
N TYR A 76 13.06 -11.04 5.75
CA TYR A 76 12.20 -12.16 6.06
C TYR A 76 11.75 -12.12 7.52
N LEU A 77 10.69 -12.86 7.78
CA LEU A 77 10.18 -13.18 9.11
C LEU A 77 10.28 -14.67 9.36
N THR A 78 10.16 -15.03 10.62
CA THR A 78 10.17 -16.40 11.14
C THR A 78 8.83 -16.72 11.79
N PRO A 79 8.42 -18.00 11.87
CA PRO A 79 7.21 -18.38 12.57
C PRO A 79 7.17 -17.84 14.02
N GLY A 80 6.06 -17.24 14.40
CA GLY A 80 5.87 -16.59 15.71
C GLY A 80 6.11 -15.08 15.69
N ASP A 81 6.73 -14.52 14.64
CA ASP A 81 6.82 -13.07 14.48
C ASP A 81 5.42 -12.45 14.36
N VAL A 82 5.23 -11.30 15.00
CA VAL A 82 3.97 -10.56 15.00
C VAL A 82 4.09 -9.36 14.07
N VAL A 83 3.10 -9.19 13.20
CA VAL A 83 3.05 -8.12 12.21
C VAL A 83 1.74 -7.34 12.31
N LEU A 84 1.80 -6.08 11.89
CA LEU A 84 0.61 -5.33 11.50
C LEU A 84 0.29 -5.70 10.05
N THR A 85 -0.98 -5.94 9.76
CA THR A 85 -1.49 -6.26 8.42
C THR A 85 -2.56 -5.27 8.02
N GLY A 86 -2.61 -4.90 6.74
CA GLY A 86 -3.68 -4.09 6.17
C GLY A 86 -4.30 -4.78 4.95
N SER A 87 -4.63 -3.97 3.94
CA SER A 87 -5.23 -4.46 2.70
C SER A 87 -4.44 -5.60 2.03
N SER A 88 -5.17 -6.46 1.32
CA SER A 88 -4.62 -7.59 0.59
C SER A 88 -4.74 -7.39 -0.91
N GLN A 89 -3.73 -7.85 -1.66
CA GLN A 89 -3.71 -7.90 -3.11
C GLN A 89 -3.43 -9.33 -3.57
N GLY A 90 -4.44 -9.96 -4.18
CA GLY A 90 -4.33 -11.35 -4.65
C GLY A 90 -4.03 -12.32 -3.50
N ARG A 91 -2.85 -12.96 -3.54
CA ARG A 91 -2.38 -13.92 -2.53
C ARG A 91 -1.43 -13.31 -1.49
N TYR A 92 -1.32 -11.98 -1.49
CA TYR A 92 -0.41 -11.24 -0.63
C TYR A 92 -1.18 -10.24 0.23
N THR A 93 -0.69 -10.04 1.44
CA THR A 93 -1.21 -9.05 2.39
C THR A 93 -0.11 -8.06 2.73
N CYS A 94 -0.43 -6.77 2.71
CA CYS A 94 0.52 -5.74 3.11
C CYS A 94 0.80 -5.88 4.60
N ALA A 95 2.08 -5.97 4.97
CA ALA A 95 2.50 -6.25 6.33
C ALA A 95 3.68 -5.39 6.77
N GLY A 96 3.59 -4.89 8.00
CA GLY A 96 4.61 -4.10 8.67
C GLY A 96 5.12 -4.87 9.88
N PHE A 97 6.44 -5.02 9.95
CA PHE A 97 7.14 -5.64 11.07
C PHE A 97 7.98 -4.61 11.80
N MET A 98 7.97 -4.70 13.13
CA MET A 98 8.82 -3.90 14.01
C MET A 98 9.64 -4.84 14.89
N GLY A 99 10.94 -4.90 14.64
CA GLY A 99 11.87 -5.71 15.42
C GLY A 99 12.17 -5.09 16.79
N THR A 100 12.68 -5.92 17.69
CA THR A 100 12.98 -5.55 19.09
C THR A 100 14.01 -4.43 19.25
N ARG A 101 14.83 -4.17 18.21
CA ARG A 101 15.83 -3.09 18.18
C ARG A 101 15.36 -1.85 17.41
N GLY A 102 14.06 -1.74 17.13
CA GLY A 102 13.48 -0.64 16.36
C GLY A 102 13.71 -0.73 14.84
N THR A 103 14.29 -1.82 14.34
CA THR A 103 14.37 -2.08 12.90
C THR A 103 12.98 -2.34 12.35
N THR A 104 12.53 -1.52 11.41
CA THR A 104 11.22 -1.65 10.78
C THR A 104 11.36 -2.23 9.38
N THR A 105 10.37 -3.00 8.94
CA THR A 105 10.29 -3.55 7.58
C THR A 105 8.84 -3.53 7.15
N ILE A 106 8.60 -3.17 5.89
CA ILE A 106 7.27 -3.18 5.31
C ILE A 106 7.33 -3.76 3.90
N GLY A 107 6.28 -4.49 3.53
CA GLY A 107 6.12 -5.04 2.20
C GLY A 107 5.03 -6.10 2.15
N TRP A 108 4.95 -6.78 1.03
CA TRP A 108 3.96 -7.82 0.80
C TRP A 108 4.42 -9.15 1.39
N LEU A 109 3.54 -9.82 2.15
CA LEU A 109 3.76 -11.19 2.63
C LEU A 109 2.71 -12.14 2.06
N PRO A 110 3.04 -13.42 1.81
CA PRO A 110 2.04 -14.43 1.43
C PRO A 110 0.95 -14.53 2.49
N SER A 111 -0.31 -14.29 2.12
CA SER A 111 -1.43 -14.26 3.06
C SER A 111 -1.61 -15.60 3.78
N ALA A 112 -1.29 -16.71 3.11
CA ALA A 112 -1.36 -18.06 3.68
C ALA A 112 -0.40 -18.32 4.85
N ALA A 113 0.62 -17.46 5.03
CA ALA A 113 1.55 -17.54 6.16
C ALA A 113 1.12 -16.67 7.35
N LEU A 114 -0.03 -15.99 7.26
CA LEU A 114 -0.50 -15.04 8.27
C LEU A 114 -1.76 -15.58 8.93
N ALA A 115 -1.71 -15.74 10.25
CA ALA A 115 -2.88 -16.02 11.06
C ALA A 115 -3.30 -14.74 11.78
N THR A 116 -4.40 -14.14 11.32
CA THR A 116 -4.98 -12.95 11.97
C THR A 116 -5.28 -13.26 13.43
N ALA A 117 -4.69 -12.48 14.32
CA ALA A 117 -5.00 -12.52 15.73
C ALA A 117 -6.40 -11.93 15.92
N GLY A 118 -7.25 -12.60 16.68
CA GLY A 118 -8.57 -12.07 17.01
C GLY A 118 -8.49 -10.77 17.80
N ASP A 119 -9.58 -10.02 17.83
CA ASP A 119 -9.75 -8.79 18.61
C ASP A 119 -9.91 -9.08 20.11
N GLY A 120 -8.93 -9.77 20.70
CA GLY A 120 -8.87 -9.95 22.14
C GLY A 120 -8.98 -8.61 22.85
N GLU A 121 -9.67 -8.59 23.99
CA GLU A 121 -9.84 -7.39 24.82
C GLU A 121 -8.46 -6.79 25.15
N ARG A 122 -8.16 -5.62 24.57
CA ARG A 122 -6.93 -4.87 24.86
C ARG A 122 -7.20 -3.95 26.04
N ARG A 123 -6.46 -4.12 27.13
CA ARG A 123 -6.66 -3.32 28.34
C ARG A 123 -5.91 -2.00 28.19
N PRO A 124 -6.40 -0.90 28.78
CA PRO A 124 -5.65 0.36 28.81
C PRO A 124 -4.22 0.22 29.33
N SER A 125 -3.98 -0.71 30.27
CA SER A 125 -2.66 -1.02 30.82
C SER A 125 -1.65 -1.52 29.78
N ASP A 126 -2.11 -2.16 28.70
CA ASP A 126 -1.26 -2.76 27.67
C ASP A 126 -0.56 -1.69 26.82
N TRP A 127 -1.06 -0.44 26.89
CA TRP A 127 -0.54 0.72 26.19
C TRP A 127 0.42 1.57 27.04
N THR A 128 0.62 1.20 28.30
CA THR A 128 1.48 1.96 29.21
C THR A 128 2.95 1.67 28.89
N GLY A 129 3.72 2.69 28.54
CA GLY A 129 5.14 2.58 28.19
C GLY A 129 5.96 3.78 28.65
N HIS A 130 7.29 3.65 28.66
CA HIS A 130 8.20 4.75 29.01
C HIS A 130 8.67 5.45 27.73
N TRP A 131 8.10 6.61 27.45
CA TRP A 131 8.50 7.46 26.33
C TRP A 131 9.65 8.37 26.76
N ARG A 132 10.72 8.42 25.97
CA ARG A 132 11.89 9.28 26.24
C ARG A 132 12.04 10.23 25.06
N CYS A 133 12.15 11.52 25.35
CA CYS A 133 12.63 12.47 24.36
C CYS A 133 14.14 12.31 24.27
N TRP A 134 14.64 12.22 23.04
CA TRP A 134 16.05 12.36 22.72
C TRP A 134 16.27 13.69 22.02
#